data_AF-A0A401PH87-F1
#
_entry.id   AF-A0A401PH87-F1
#
_cell.length_a   1.000
_cell.length_b   1.000
_cell.length_c   1.000
_cell.angle_alpha   90.00
_cell.angle_beta   90.00
_cell.angle_gamma   90.00
#
_symmetry.space_group_name_H-M   'P 1'
#
loop_
_entity.id
_entity.type
_entity.pdbx_description
1 polymer ?
#
loop_
_entity_poly.entity_id
_entity_poly.type
_entity_poly.pdbx_seq_one_letter_code
_entity_poly.pdbx_strand_id
1 'polypeptide(L)'
;MSGFFQGVADECERCGRGPANHAHMFWGCKKLGRFWAEVFVVLARIVEEEVDADPLVAIFGVSEKPELMERRKADVVALASLIARRRILLAWRLTSPPGVVAWLGDLDDFLRLETIKYELRGSSEGFEER
;
A
#
# COMPACT_ATOMS: atom_id res chain seq x y z
N MET A 1 -14.04 -12.39 21.89
CA MET A 1 -14.24 -10.94 22.14
C MET A 1 -15.37 -10.48 21.23
N SER A 2 -16.61 -10.56 21.73
CA SER A 2 -17.80 -10.19 20.98
C SER A 2 -18.56 -9.22 21.88
N GLY A 3 -18.48 -7.91 21.63
CA GLY A 3 -19.03 -6.97 22.62
C GLY A 3 -19.01 -5.47 22.33
N PHE A 4 -18.82 -4.98 21.10
CA PHE A 4 -18.91 -3.53 20.86
C PHE A 4 -19.81 -3.09 19.68
N PHE A 5 -20.26 -4.01 18.81
CA PHE A 5 -21.12 -3.67 17.69
C PHE A 5 -22.22 -4.72 17.51
N GLN A 6 -23.24 -4.69 18.36
CA GLN A 6 -24.45 -5.49 18.12
C GLN A 6 -25.20 -4.88 16.91
N GLY A 7 -25.38 -5.67 15.85
CA GLY A 7 -26.17 -5.30 14.67
C GLY A 7 -25.39 -4.76 13.46
N VAL A 8 -24.06 -4.70 13.49
CA VAL A 8 -23.26 -4.42 12.29
C VAL A 8 -22.95 -5.74 11.59
N ALA A 9 -23.35 -5.87 10.32
CA ALA A 9 -22.98 -7.01 9.50
C ALA A 9 -21.45 -7.04 9.34
N ASP A 10 -20.81 -8.14 9.74
CA ASP A 10 -19.37 -8.37 9.58
C ASP A 10 -19.06 -8.79 8.13
N GLU A 11 -19.62 -8.06 7.17
CA GLU A 11 -19.54 -8.36 5.75
C GLU A 11 -18.72 -7.31 5.01
N CYS A 12 -17.90 -7.78 4.07
CA CYS A 12 -17.13 -6.91 3.22
C CYS A 12 -18.04 -6.15 2.27
N GLU A 13 -18.05 -4.81 2.33
CA GLU A 13 -18.82 -3.91 1.45
C GLU A 13 -18.59 -4.18 -0.05
N ARG A 14 -17.45 -4.78 -0.42
CA ARG A 14 -17.10 -5.08 -1.83
C ARG A 14 -17.65 -6.42 -2.31
N CYS A 15 -17.64 -7.44 -1.46
CA CYS A 15 -17.95 -8.81 -1.88
C CYS A 15 -19.07 -9.51 -1.12
N GLY A 16 -19.64 -8.85 -0.11
CA GLY A 16 -20.75 -9.36 0.71
C GLY A 16 -20.40 -10.60 1.52
N ARG A 17 -19.12 -10.81 1.87
CA ARG A 17 -18.66 -11.99 2.63
C ARG A 17 -18.02 -11.56 3.94
N GLY A 18 -18.30 -12.32 5.00
CA GLY A 18 -17.67 -12.17 6.32
C GLY A 18 -16.72 -13.31 6.68
N PRO A 19 -15.86 -13.14 7.71
CA PRO A 19 -15.68 -11.89 8.46
C PRO A 19 -14.90 -10.84 7.65
N ALA A 20 -15.32 -9.58 7.72
CA ALA A 20 -14.71 -8.43 7.04
C ALA A 20 -13.47 -7.91 7.80
N ASN A 21 -12.61 -8.83 8.22
CA ASN A 21 -11.41 -8.50 8.97
C ASN A 21 -10.36 -7.78 8.10
N HIS A 22 -9.31 -7.24 8.73
CA HIS A 22 -8.27 -6.49 8.02
C HIS A 22 -7.59 -7.32 6.92
N ALA A 23 -7.28 -8.60 7.16
CA ALA A 23 -6.64 -9.44 6.14
C ALA A 23 -7.53 -9.61 4.90
N HIS A 24 -8.84 -9.79 5.08
CA HIS A 24 -9.80 -9.82 3.98
C HIS A 24 -9.86 -8.47 3.26
N MET A 25 -10.03 -7.39 4.02
CA MET A 25 -10.28 -6.06 3.48
C MET A 25 -9.07 -5.42 2.82
N PHE A 26 -7.85 -5.86 3.15
CA PHE A 26 -6.62 -5.46 2.47
C PHE A 26 -6.21 -6.41 1.35
N TRP A 27 -6.39 -7.73 1.48
CA TRP A 27 -5.85 -8.70 0.53
C TRP A 27 -6.86 -9.76 0.09
N GLY A 28 -7.47 -10.47 1.05
CA GLY A 28 -8.28 -11.67 0.77
C GLY A 28 -9.59 -11.42 0.00
N CYS A 29 -10.00 -10.18 -0.16
CA CYS A 29 -11.18 -9.83 -0.96
C CYS A 29 -10.92 -10.05 -2.45
N LYS A 30 -11.64 -10.99 -3.08
CA LYS A 30 -11.55 -11.23 -4.54
C LYS A 30 -11.72 -9.99 -5.42
N LYS A 31 -12.43 -8.96 -4.93
CA LYS A 31 -12.64 -7.70 -5.66
C LYS A 31 -11.37 -6.83 -5.70
N LEU A 32 -10.43 -7.04 -4.79
CA LEU A 32 -9.12 -6.38 -4.78
C LEU A 32 -8.07 -7.13 -5.61
N GLY A 33 -8.35 -8.36 -6.07
CA GLY A 33 -7.36 -9.19 -6.77
C GLY A 33 -6.76 -8.50 -8.00
N ARG A 34 -7.59 -7.84 -8.83
CA ARG A 34 -7.10 -7.09 -10.00
C ARG A 34 -6.23 -5.90 -9.58
N PHE A 35 -6.64 -5.15 -8.57
CA PHE A 35 -5.89 -4.00 -8.06
C PHE A 35 -4.49 -4.44 -7.61
N TRP A 36 -4.40 -5.48 -6.79
CA TRP A 36 -3.10 -5.98 -6.35
C TRP A 36 -2.26 -6.56 -7.49
N ALA A 37 -2.86 -7.33 -8.40
CA ALA A 37 -2.12 -7.84 -9.57
C ALA A 37 -1.47 -6.70 -10.37
N GLU A 38 -2.21 -5.61 -10.60
CA GLU A 38 -1.68 -4.42 -11.28
C GLU A 38 -0.59 -3.71 -10.45
N VAL A 39 -0.75 -3.61 -9.12
CA VAL A 39 0.28 -3.07 -8.21
C VAL A 39 1.56 -3.89 -8.26
N PHE A 40 1.49 -5.22 -8.16
CA PHE A 40 2.68 -6.09 -8.19
C PHE A 40 3.41 -6.02 -9.53
N VAL A 41 2.69 -5.92 -10.65
CA VAL A 41 3.29 -5.68 -11.97
C VAL A 41 4.07 -4.36 -11.99
N VAL A 42 3.56 -3.31 -11.37
CA VAL A 42 4.27 -2.03 -11.27
C VAL A 42 5.47 -2.13 -10.33
N LEU A 43 5.33 -2.77 -9.17
CA LEU A 43 6.43 -2.96 -8.22
C LEU A 43 7.61 -3.66 -8.88
N ALA A 44 7.36 -4.79 -9.56
CA ALA A 44 8.39 -5.53 -10.27
C ALA A 44 9.13 -4.69 -11.32
N ARG A 45 8.42 -3.78 -12.01
CA ARG A 45 9.02 -2.84 -12.96
C ARG A 45 9.87 -1.77 -12.29
N ILE A 46 9.47 -1.28 -11.12
CA ILE A 46 10.21 -0.23 -10.40
C ILE A 46 11.52 -0.78 -9.82
N VAL A 47 11.48 -2.00 -9.27
CA VAL A 47 12.67 -2.61 -8.66
C VAL A 47 13.52 -3.43 -9.62
N GLU A 48 13.05 -3.61 -10.87
CA GLU A 48 13.70 -4.39 -11.93
C GLU A 48 13.98 -5.85 -11.50
N GLU A 49 13.09 -6.42 -10.69
CA GLU A 49 13.18 -7.76 -10.14
C GLU A 49 11.78 -8.39 -10.07
N GLU A 50 11.69 -9.72 -10.04
CA GLU A 50 10.41 -10.39 -9.82
C GLU A 50 9.89 -10.10 -8.40
N VAL A 51 8.62 -9.68 -8.31
CA VAL A 51 7.92 -9.47 -7.05
C VAL A 51 6.64 -10.27 -7.09
N ASP A 52 6.66 -11.43 -6.45
CA ASP A 52 5.49 -12.31 -6.37
C ASP A 52 4.36 -11.65 -5.60
N ALA A 53 3.13 -11.99 -6.00
CA ALA A 53 1.92 -11.54 -5.35
C ALA A 53 1.80 -12.19 -3.95
N ASP A 54 2.32 -11.49 -2.94
CA ASP A 54 2.44 -11.98 -1.57
C ASP A 54 1.61 -11.11 -0.59
N PRO A 55 0.73 -11.69 0.24
CA PRO A 55 0.07 -10.97 1.31
C PRO A 55 1.01 -10.23 2.27
N LEU A 56 2.23 -10.72 2.52
CA LEU A 56 3.19 -10.03 3.39
C LEU A 56 3.67 -8.73 2.76
N VAL A 57 3.97 -8.74 1.47
CA VAL A 57 4.31 -7.53 0.72
C VAL A 57 3.09 -6.58 0.68
N ALA A 58 1.91 -7.10 0.36
CA ALA A 58 0.70 -6.28 0.24
C ALA A 58 0.28 -5.63 1.58
N ILE A 59 0.34 -6.37 2.69
CA ILE A 59 -0.17 -5.95 4.01
C ILE A 59 0.90 -5.26 4.85
N PHE A 60 2.15 -5.72 4.78
CA PHE A 60 3.23 -5.24 5.64
C PHE A 60 4.37 -4.55 4.87
N GLY A 61 4.45 -4.74 3.56
CA GLY A 61 5.54 -4.17 2.76
C GLY A 61 6.86 -4.91 2.94
N VAL A 62 6.82 -6.17 3.36
CA VAL A 62 8.00 -7.02 3.57
C VAL A 62 7.88 -8.27 2.71
N SER A 63 8.98 -8.68 2.09
CA SER A 63 9.10 -9.96 1.41
C SER A 63 9.29 -11.09 2.43
N GLU A 64 8.89 -12.31 2.09
CA GLU A 64 9.20 -13.51 2.88
C GLU A 64 10.73 -13.73 3.02
N LYS A 65 11.51 -13.27 2.02
CA LYS A 65 12.97 -13.38 1.98
C LYS A 65 13.62 -12.00 1.85
N PRO A 66 13.55 -11.15 2.91
CA PRO A 66 14.00 -9.76 2.84
C PRO A 66 15.50 -9.62 2.55
N GLU A 67 16.30 -10.63 2.91
CA GLU A 67 17.75 -10.69 2.67
C GLU A 67 18.13 -10.84 1.18
N LEU A 68 17.19 -11.28 0.34
CA LEU A 68 17.44 -11.46 -1.10
C LEU A 68 17.24 -10.19 -1.92
N MET A 69 16.65 -9.15 -1.32
CA MET A 69 16.38 -7.89 -1.98
C MET A 69 17.31 -6.79 -1.44
N GLU A 70 17.84 -5.98 -2.34
CA GLU A 70 18.62 -4.81 -1.95
C GLU A 70 17.77 -3.88 -1.06
N ARG A 71 18.35 -3.37 0.04
CA ARG A 71 17.63 -2.53 1.01
C ARG A 71 16.85 -1.38 0.37
N ARG A 72 17.43 -0.66 -0.59
CA ARG A 72 16.75 0.45 -1.27
C ARG A 72 15.51 -0.01 -2.04
N LYS A 73 15.58 -1.15 -2.71
CA LYS A 73 14.44 -1.76 -3.42
C LYS A 73 13.36 -2.20 -2.43
N ALA A 74 13.76 -2.80 -1.30
CA ALA A 74 12.85 -3.16 -0.23
C ALA A 74 12.13 -1.93 0.36
N ASP A 75 12.84 -0.82 0.58
CA ASP A 75 12.26 0.44 1.06
C ASP A 75 11.23 1.00 0.06
N VAL A 76 11.52 0.91 -1.25
CA VAL A 76 10.58 1.31 -2.32
C VAL A 76 9.32 0.44 -2.31
N VAL A 77 9.45 -0.88 -2.18
CA VAL A 77 8.31 -1.81 -2.08
C VAL A 77 7.48 -1.52 -0.82
N ALA A 78 8.15 -1.27 0.32
CA ALA A 78 7.49 -0.94 1.57
C ALA A 78 6.68 0.35 1.46
N LEU A 79 7.25 1.40 0.88
CA LEU A 79 6.58 2.68 0.66
C LEU A 79 5.40 2.56 -0.32
N ALA A 80 5.63 1.94 -1.47
CA ALA A 80 4.62 1.82 -2.52
C ALA A 80 3.43 0.94 -2.07
N SER A 81 3.68 -0.16 -1.35
CA SER A 81 2.64 -0.98 -0.74
C SER A 81 1.89 -0.26 0.38
N LEU A 82 2.57 0.58 1.19
CA LEU A 82 1.93 1.42 2.20
C LEU A 82 0.93 2.39 1.55
N ILE A 83 1.29 3.01 0.44
CA ILE A 83 0.40 3.92 -0.30
C ILE A 83 -0.79 3.15 -0.88
N ALA A 84 -0.59 1.92 -1.37
CA ALA A 84 -1.70 1.06 -1.81
C ALA A 84 -2.68 0.74 -0.67
N ARG A 85 -2.17 0.40 0.53
CA ARG A 85 -2.99 0.19 1.73
C ARG A 85 -3.76 1.44 2.12
N ARG A 86 -3.10 2.60 2.13
CA ARG A 86 -3.75 3.89 2.37
C ARG A 86 -4.89 4.12 1.37
N ARG A 87 -4.69 3.83 0.08
CA ARG A 87 -5.74 3.97 -0.94
C ARG A 87 -6.93 3.05 -0.68
N ILE A 88 -6.68 1.80 -0.30
CA ILE A 88 -7.74 0.85 0.08
C ILE A 88 -8.52 1.37 1.30
N LEU A 89 -7.84 1.95 2.30
CA LEU A 89 -8.46 2.56 3.48
C LEU A 89 -9.32 3.77 3.13
N LEU A 90 -8.88 4.64 2.23
CA LEU A 90 -9.70 5.76 1.77
C LEU A 90 -10.96 5.29 1.02
N ALA A 91 -10.90 4.12 0.38
CA ALA A 91 -12.02 3.46 -0.28
C ALA A 91 -12.65 2.35 0.59
N TRP A 92 -12.46 2.34 1.91
CA TRP A 92 -12.76 1.16 2.76
C TRP A 92 -14.21 0.71 2.71
N ARG A 93 -15.14 1.66 2.64
CA ARG A 93 -16.59 1.44 2.59
C ARG A 93 -17.19 1.47 1.19
N LEU A 94 -16.36 1.64 0.15
CA LEU A 94 -16.85 1.64 -1.22
C LEU A 94 -16.97 0.20 -1.73
N THR A 95 -18.04 -0.07 -2.48
CA THR A 95 -18.28 -1.39 -3.11
C THR A 95 -17.30 -1.64 -4.26
N SER A 96 -16.88 -0.57 -4.95
CA SER A 96 -15.86 -0.62 -6.00
C SER A 96 -14.45 -0.61 -5.38
N PRO A 97 -13.54 -1.50 -5.83
CA PRO A 97 -12.14 -1.43 -5.44
C PRO A 97 -11.46 -0.16 -5.99
N PRO A 98 -10.36 0.30 -5.38
CA PRO A 98 -9.56 1.37 -5.97
C PRO A 98 -8.92 0.91 -7.29
N GLY A 99 -8.64 1.86 -8.18
CA GLY A 99 -7.91 1.61 -9.42
C GLY A 99 -6.42 1.89 -9.28
N VAL A 100 -5.58 1.15 -10.02
CA VAL A 100 -4.11 1.30 -10.01
C VAL A 100 -3.67 2.72 -10.41
N VAL A 101 -4.35 3.37 -11.35
CA VAL A 101 -4.03 4.75 -11.78
C VAL A 101 -4.16 5.73 -10.63
N ALA A 102 -5.16 5.55 -9.76
CA ALA A 102 -5.32 6.43 -8.62
C ALA A 102 -4.26 6.19 -7.53
N TRP A 103 -3.81 4.94 -7.37
CA TRP A 103 -2.65 4.63 -6.53
C TRP A 103 -1.34 5.19 -7.10
N LEU A 104 -1.15 5.16 -8.42
CA LEU A 104 0.01 5.80 -9.08
C LEU A 104 0.02 7.32 -8.89
N GLY A 105 -1.16 7.96 -8.95
CA GLY A 105 -1.31 9.37 -8.60
C GLY A 105 -0.91 9.65 -7.16
N ASP A 106 -1.43 8.86 -6.21
CA ASP A 106 -1.01 8.96 -4.80
C ASP A 106 0.51 8.74 -4.64
N LEU A 107 1.12 7.82 -5.39
CA LEU A 107 2.57 7.56 -5.35
C LEU A 107 3.38 8.77 -5.86
N ASP A 108 2.98 9.39 -6.96
CA ASP A 108 3.63 10.61 -7.49
C ASP A 108 3.56 11.77 -6.48
N ASP A 109 2.40 11.98 -5.86
CA ASP A 109 2.24 13.01 -4.82
C ASP A 109 3.21 12.80 -3.65
N PHE A 110 3.36 11.54 -3.19
CA PHE A 110 4.30 11.21 -2.12
C PHE A 110 5.76 11.39 -2.54
N LEU A 111 6.13 11.03 -3.79
CA LEU A 111 7.48 11.23 -4.30
C LEU A 111 7.83 12.72 -4.39
N ARG A 112 6.90 13.56 -4.84
CA ARG A 112 7.07 15.04 -4.85
C ARG A 112 7.31 15.58 -3.45
N LEU A 113 6.55 15.09 -2.47
CA LEU A 113 6.76 15.47 -1.06
C LEU A 113 8.12 15.02 -0.54
N GLU A 114 8.61 13.85 -0.96
CA GLU A 114 9.96 13.39 -0.61
C GLU A 114 11.04 14.29 -1.22
N THR A 115 10.88 14.70 -2.48
CA THR A 115 11.77 15.67 -3.14
C THR A 115 11.83 16.99 -2.38
N ILE A 116 10.67 17.57 -2.03
CA ILE A 116 10.62 18.82 -1.25
C ILE A 116 11.29 18.65 0.11
N LYS A 117 11.02 17.55 0.84
CA LYS A 117 11.66 17.27 2.13
C LYS A 117 13.18 17.14 2.01
N TYR A 118 13.65 16.49 0.95
CA TYR A 118 15.08 16.36 0.67
C TYR A 118 15.73 17.72 0.38
N GLU A 119 15.12 18.54 -0.47
CA GLU A 119 15.58 19.90 -0.79
C GLU A 119 15.61 20.81 0.44
N LEU A 120 14.57 20.76 1.29
CA LEU A 120 14.53 21.52 2.53
C LEU A 120 15.62 21.09 3.52
N ARG A 121 15.90 19.78 3.62
CA ARG A 121 16.98 19.26 4.47
C ARG A 121 18.37 19.63 3.95
N GLY A 122 18.59 19.51 2.64
CA GLY A 122 19.82 20.00 1.99
C GLY A 122 19.97 21.52 2.12
N SER A 123 18.86 22.27 2.14
CA SER A 123 18.87 23.71 2.41
C SER A 123 19.11 24.05 3.89
N SER A 124 18.78 23.15 4.83
CA SER A 124 19.03 23.39 6.26
C SER A 124 20.50 23.34 6.65
N GLU A 125 21.35 22.63 5.88
CA GLU A 125 22.82 22.69 6.04
C GLU A 125 23.41 24.08 5.71
N GLY A 126 22.64 24.98 5.07
CA GLY A 126 23.03 26.37 4.81
C GLY A 126 22.27 27.43 5.62
N PHE A 127 21.39 27.04 6.54
CA PHE A 127 20.54 27.97 7.30
C PHE A 127 21.06 28.29 8.71
N GLU A 128 22.02 27.53 9.25
CA GLU A 128 22.60 27.76 10.58
C GLU A 128 23.79 28.75 10.62
N GLU A 129 24.13 29.44 9.52
CA GLU A 129 25.24 30.42 9.48
C GLU A 129 24.83 31.88 9.14
N ARG A 130 23.70 32.39 9.64
CA ARG A 130 23.44 33.85 9.59
C ARG A 130 22.90 34.43 10.88
#